data_AF-A0A7C5VDH6-F1
#
_entry.id   AF-A0A7C5VDH6-F1
#
_cell.length_a   1.000
_cell.length_b   1.000
_cell.length_c   1.000
_cell.angle_alpha   90.00
_cell.angle_beta   90.00
_cell.angle_gamma   90.00
#
_symmetry.space_group_name_H-M   'P 1'
#
loop_
_entity.id
_entity.type
_entity.pdbx_description
1 polymer ?
#
loop_
_entity_poly.entity_id
_entity_poly.type
_entity_poly.pdbx_seq_one_letter_code
_entity_poly.pdbx_strand_id
1 'polypeptide(L)'
;SVEKGKAIVRAMRQKIDQDTPRAAMTLADLVVGCECGGSDGTSGLAGNPVVGAFFDRLVDAGGTAIFEEIVEMIGLKPIILDRAANQQARAQLDHAYEKAVRYCQQVRQYSVSPGNFAGGLTTIEEKSMGAFAKSGSRPIQGVIRVAQSPPRPGLWLMDSVPDDHFMQFGYTNPNDTEGIMDLISGGSQIVLFVTGRGSVIGSPIAPLIKVTGNSQTYRRMIEDMDFDAGRILSGELTMDQAADELLELVVRVASGEPSKPEALGHREYFVMYKHQDTPPLEVGCRA
;
A
#
# COMPACT_ATOMS: atom_id res chain seq x y z
N SER A 1 31.09 -11.38 16.95
CA SER A 1 30.89 -12.84 16.99
C SER A 1 29.41 -13.15 16.77
N VAL A 2 29.11 -14.16 15.95
CA VAL A 2 27.74 -14.66 15.70
C VAL A 2 27.03 -15.04 16.99
N GLU A 3 27.73 -15.65 17.94
CA GLU A 3 27.14 -16.06 19.21
C GLU A 3 26.69 -14.87 20.07
N LYS A 4 27.44 -13.77 20.05
CA LYS A 4 27.01 -12.51 20.69
C LYS A 4 25.71 -11.99 20.05
N GLY A 5 25.60 -12.04 18.71
CA GLY A 5 24.38 -11.64 18.00
C GLY A 5 23.17 -12.49 18.37
N LYS A 6 23.32 -13.82 18.38
CA LYS A 6 22.26 -14.74 18.81
C LYS A 6 21.82 -14.50 20.26
N ALA A 7 22.77 -14.24 21.17
CA ALA A 7 22.46 -13.93 22.56
C ALA A 7 21.64 -12.65 22.69
N ILE A 8 21.97 -11.60 21.94
CA ILE A 8 21.21 -10.34 21.91
C ILE A 8 19.78 -10.58 21.39
N VAL A 9 19.61 -11.30 20.28
CA VAL A 9 18.27 -11.60 19.72
C VAL A 9 17.41 -12.41 20.70
N ARG A 10 17.98 -13.41 21.39
CA ARG A 10 17.26 -14.17 22.43
C ARG A 10 16.80 -13.27 23.57
N ALA A 11 17.68 -12.38 24.04
CA ALA A 11 17.34 -11.43 25.10
C ALA A 11 16.23 -10.45 24.66
N MET A 12 16.29 -9.95 23.42
CA MET A 12 15.24 -9.08 22.86
C MET A 12 13.90 -9.81 22.77
N ARG A 13 13.87 -11.07 22.29
CA ARG A 13 12.64 -11.87 22.23
C ARG A 13 12.05 -12.11 23.61
N GLN A 14 12.87 -12.53 24.58
CA GLN A 14 12.41 -12.73 25.95
C GLN A 14 11.82 -11.44 26.53
N LYS A 15 12.44 -10.30 26.26
CA LYS A 15 11.93 -9.00 26.69
C LYS A 15 10.57 -8.68 26.06
N ILE A 16 10.39 -8.91 24.76
CA ILE A 16 9.11 -8.69 24.07
C ILE A 16 8.02 -9.58 24.66
N ASP A 17 8.31 -10.88 24.88
CA ASP A 17 7.35 -11.84 25.45
C ASP A 17 6.91 -11.47 26.87
N GLN A 18 7.79 -10.82 27.65
CA GLN A 18 7.54 -10.41 29.04
C GLN A 18 6.87 -9.03 29.15
N ASP A 19 7.34 -8.07 28.36
CA ASP A 19 7.03 -6.64 28.55
C ASP A 19 5.96 -6.11 27.57
N THR A 20 5.54 -6.89 26.57
CA THR A 20 4.60 -6.45 25.53
C THR A 20 3.32 -7.32 25.50
N PRO A 21 2.45 -7.24 26.53
CA PRO A 21 1.18 -7.96 26.50
C PRO A 21 0.23 -7.40 25.44
N ARG A 22 -0.63 -8.25 24.88
CA ARG A 22 -1.71 -7.80 23.99
C ARG A 22 -2.69 -6.90 24.76
N ALA A 23 -3.17 -5.85 24.09
CA ALA A 23 -4.19 -4.96 24.61
C ALA A 23 -5.43 -4.99 23.71
N ALA A 24 -6.58 -4.58 24.26
CA ALA A 24 -7.77 -4.37 23.45
C ALA A 24 -7.52 -3.19 22.49
N MET A 25 -7.82 -3.40 21.20
CA MET A 25 -7.66 -2.42 20.14
C MET A 25 -8.94 -2.35 19.31
N THR A 26 -9.10 -1.25 18.60
CA THR A 26 -10.22 -0.96 17.69
C THR A 26 -9.68 -0.62 16.31
N LEU A 27 -10.58 -0.43 15.34
CA LEU A 27 -10.19 0.06 14.01
C LEU A 27 -9.49 1.42 14.06
N ALA A 28 -9.76 2.24 15.08
CA ALA A 28 -9.11 3.54 15.27
C ALA A 28 -7.61 3.43 15.55
N ASP A 29 -7.16 2.27 16.05
CA ASP A 29 -5.76 2.00 16.35
C ASP A 29 -5.00 1.41 15.14
N LEU A 30 -5.70 1.11 14.04
CA LEU A 30 -5.12 0.50 12.85
C LEU A 30 -4.60 1.52 11.85
N VAL A 31 -3.40 1.23 11.32
CA VAL A 31 -2.83 1.87 10.14
C VAL A 31 -2.70 0.81 9.05
N VAL A 32 -3.42 0.98 7.95
CA VAL A 32 -3.42 0.01 6.83
C VAL A 32 -2.93 0.68 5.56
N GLY A 33 -1.90 0.10 4.95
CA GLY A 33 -1.35 0.51 3.67
C GLY A 33 -1.98 -0.26 2.52
N CYS A 34 -1.95 0.28 1.30
CA CYS A 34 -2.27 -0.45 0.08
C CYS A 34 -1.26 -0.18 -1.03
N GLU A 35 -0.79 -1.26 -1.64
CA GLU A 35 0.09 -1.28 -2.81
C GLU A 35 -0.54 -2.10 -3.95
N CYS A 36 -0.21 -1.80 -5.20
CA CYS A 36 -0.49 -2.69 -6.33
C CYS A 36 0.75 -3.45 -6.78
N GLY A 37 0.51 -4.63 -7.32
CA GLY A 37 1.51 -5.33 -8.11
C GLY A 37 1.14 -5.39 -9.58
N GLY A 38 1.36 -6.57 -10.16
CA GLY A 38 0.95 -6.90 -11.51
C GLY A 38 -0.56 -6.71 -11.75
N SER A 39 -0.93 -5.50 -12.15
CA SER A 39 -2.31 -5.10 -12.44
C SER A 39 -2.81 -5.66 -13.78
N ASP A 40 -4.07 -6.05 -13.79
CA ASP A 40 -4.86 -6.46 -14.96
C ASP A 40 -6.15 -5.61 -15.06
N GLY A 41 -6.98 -5.85 -16.08
CA GLY A 41 -8.22 -5.08 -16.26
C GLY A 41 -9.21 -5.18 -15.10
N THR A 42 -9.17 -6.27 -14.31
CA THR A 42 -10.05 -6.43 -13.14
C THR A 42 -9.57 -5.66 -11.91
N SER A 43 -8.30 -5.23 -11.91
CA SER A 43 -7.69 -4.52 -10.79
C SER A 43 -8.37 -3.17 -10.58
N GLY A 44 -8.65 -2.42 -11.65
CA GLY A 44 -9.37 -1.15 -11.59
C GLY A 44 -10.89 -1.26 -11.47
N LEU A 45 -11.47 -2.43 -11.76
CA LEU A 45 -12.92 -2.67 -11.75
C LEU A 45 -13.43 -3.31 -10.45
N ALA A 46 -12.57 -4.07 -9.76
CA ALA A 46 -12.95 -4.81 -8.56
C ALA A 46 -11.90 -4.70 -7.44
N GLY A 47 -10.64 -5.08 -7.70
CA GLY A 47 -9.60 -5.16 -6.66
C GLY A 47 -9.39 -3.84 -5.91
N ASN A 48 -8.99 -2.79 -6.63
CA ASN A 48 -8.76 -1.46 -6.07
C ASN A 48 -10.06 -0.83 -5.52
N PRO A 49 -11.22 -0.89 -6.22
CA PRO A 49 -12.47 -0.40 -5.66
C PRO A 49 -12.87 -1.01 -4.30
N VAL A 50 -12.69 -2.32 -4.11
CA VAL A 50 -12.99 -2.97 -2.81
C VAL A 50 -12.07 -2.47 -1.72
N VAL A 51 -10.78 -2.31 -2.01
CA VAL A 51 -9.84 -1.72 -1.06
C VAL A 51 -10.23 -0.28 -0.73
N GLY A 52 -10.64 0.51 -1.72
CA GLY A 52 -11.12 1.87 -1.50
C GLY A 52 -12.35 1.93 -0.58
N ALA A 53 -13.31 1.03 -0.78
CA ALA A 53 -14.50 0.93 0.09
C ALA A 53 -14.13 0.47 1.51
N PHE A 54 -13.16 -0.42 1.66
CA PHE A 54 -12.60 -0.79 2.96
C PHE A 54 -11.89 0.42 3.63
N PHE A 55 -11.08 1.18 2.89
CA PHE A 55 -10.42 2.38 3.39
C PHE A 55 -11.41 3.43 3.90
N ASP A 56 -12.53 3.63 3.20
CA ASP A 56 -13.58 4.54 3.66
C ASP A 56 -14.11 4.12 5.03
N ARG A 57 -14.36 2.82 5.26
CA ARG A 57 -14.83 2.29 6.55
C ARG A 57 -13.79 2.40 7.64
N LEU A 58 -12.53 2.12 7.33
CA LEU A 58 -11.42 2.27 8.27
C LEU A 58 -11.30 3.73 8.73
N VAL A 59 -11.32 4.68 7.79
CA VAL A 59 -11.25 6.11 8.08
C VAL A 59 -12.46 6.59 8.87
N ASP A 60 -13.67 6.14 8.52
CA ASP A 60 -14.90 6.47 9.25
C ASP A 60 -14.89 5.94 10.69
N ALA A 61 -14.23 4.80 10.92
CA ALA A 61 -14.02 4.24 12.25
C ALA A 61 -12.88 4.92 13.03
N GLY A 62 -12.25 5.96 12.48
CA GLY A 62 -11.18 6.72 13.11
C GLY A 62 -9.79 6.13 12.91
N GLY A 63 -9.63 5.16 12.00
CA GLY A 63 -8.34 4.56 11.64
C GLY A 63 -7.58 5.36 10.59
N THR A 64 -6.44 4.82 10.15
CA THR A 64 -5.56 5.46 9.18
C THR A 64 -5.36 4.58 7.96
N ALA A 65 -5.59 5.15 6.78
CA ALA A 65 -5.36 4.49 5.50
C ALA A 65 -4.23 5.21 4.75
N ILE A 66 -3.29 4.44 4.21
CA ILE A 66 -2.18 4.96 3.39
C ILE A 66 -2.26 4.31 2.02
N PHE A 67 -2.26 5.12 0.97
CA PHE A 67 -2.08 4.65 -0.40
C PHE A 67 -0.87 5.37 -1.01
N GLU A 68 -0.22 4.74 -1.97
CA GLU A 68 0.94 5.34 -2.65
C GLU A 68 0.79 5.30 -4.17
N GLU A 69 1.88 5.09 -4.92
CA GLU A 69 1.88 4.90 -6.38
C GLU A 69 1.39 6.14 -7.18
N ILE A 70 1.74 7.36 -6.77
CA ILE A 70 1.34 8.58 -7.51
C ILE A 70 1.82 8.59 -8.97
N VAL A 71 2.92 7.91 -9.28
CA VAL A 71 3.43 7.72 -10.65
C VAL A 71 2.53 6.83 -11.52
N GLU A 72 1.64 6.05 -10.91
CA GLU A 72 0.59 5.30 -11.59
C GLU A 72 -0.66 6.15 -11.85
N MET A 73 -0.75 7.36 -11.28
CA MET A 73 -1.95 8.21 -11.34
C MET A 73 -1.77 9.41 -12.28
N ILE A 74 -0.76 9.36 -13.15
CA ILE A 74 -0.48 10.42 -14.13
C ILE A 74 -1.70 10.59 -15.04
N GLY A 75 -2.12 11.83 -15.23
CA GLY A 75 -3.33 12.24 -15.94
C GLY A 75 -4.47 12.68 -15.01
N LEU A 76 -4.41 12.38 -13.71
CA LEU A 76 -5.55 12.60 -12.79
C LEU A 76 -5.45 13.84 -11.91
N LYS A 77 -4.59 14.80 -12.24
CA LYS A 77 -4.34 15.99 -11.40
C LYS A 77 -5.62 16.64 -10.84
N PRO A 78 -6.64 16.98 -11.66
CA PRO A 78 -7.83 17.65 -11.13
C PRO A 78 -8.58 16.77 -10.11
N ILE A 79 -8.69 15.47 -10.41
CA ILE A 79 -9.42 14.49 -9.60
C ILE A 79 -8.74 14.30 -8.23
N ILE A 80 -7.41 14.20 -8.21
CA ILE A 80 -6.63 14.07 -6.98
C ILE A 80 -6.78 15.34 -6.12
N LEU A 81 -6.62 16.51 -6.72
CA LEU A 81 -6.67 17.79 -6.00
C LEU A 81 -8.05 18.10 -5.43
N ASP A 82 -9.11 17.66 -6.11
CA ASP A 82 -10.50 17.85 -5.65
C ASP A 82 -10.85 16.96 -4.45
N ARG A 83 -10.06 15.92 -4.19
CA ARG A 83 -10.17 15.10 -2.97
C ARG A 83 -9.35 15.61 -1.79
N ALA A 84 -8.67 16.75 -1.90
CA ALA A 84 -7.94 17.33 -0.78
C ALA A 84 -8.86 17.76 0.37
N ALA A 85 -8.51 17.42 1.61
CA ALA A 85 -9.29 17.79 2.79
C ALA A 85 -9.32 19.29 3.09
N ASN A 86 -8.29 20.02 2.65
CA ASN A 86 -8.16 21.47 2.81
C ASN A 86 -7.10 22.02 1.84
N GLN A 87 -6.87 23.33 1.88
CA GLN A 87 -5.92 24.00 0.97
C GLN A 87 -4.45 23.60 1.18
N GLN A 88 -4.06 23.27 2.41
CA GLN A 88 -2.71 22.75 2.69
C GLN A 88 -2.52 21.37 2.07
N ALA A 89 -3.47 20.46 2.28
CA ALA A 89 -3.47 19.14 1.65
C ALA A 89 -3.46 19.25 0.12
N ARG A 90 -4.25 20.19 -0.45
CA ARG A 90 -4.28 20.45 -1.89
C ARG A 90 -2.92 20.88 -2.43
N ALA A 91 -2.23 21.78 -1.72
CA ALA A 91 -0.89 22.22 -2.11
C ALA A 91 0.15 21.09 -2.03
N GLN A 92 0.07 20.23 -1.00
CA GLN A 92 0.94 19.06 -0.87
C GLN A 92 0.71 18.06 -2.00
N LEU A 93 -0.55 17.76 -2.33
CA LEU A 93 -0.92 16.87 -3.43
C LEU A 93 -0.47 17.42 -4.79
N ASP A 94 -0.63 18.73 -5.00
CA ASP A 94 -0.18 19.40 -6.22
C ASP A 94 1.33 19.27 -6.39
N HIS A 95 2.08 19.51 -5.31
CA HIS A 95 3.53 19.38 -5.31
C HIS A 95 3.98 17.94 -5.59
N ALA A 96 3.40 16.95 -4.89
CA ALA A 96 3.72 15.54 -5.09
C ALA A 96 3.40 15.08 -6.52
N TYR A 97 2.28 15.54 -7.09
CA TYR A 97 1.90 15.22 -8.46
C TYR A 97 2.87 15.82 -9.48
N GLU A 98 3.23 17.10 -9.36
CA GLU A 98 4.20 17.73 -10.27
C GLU A 98 5.59 17.10 -10.16
N LYS A 99 6.00 16.70 -8.95
CA LYS A 99 7.22 15.94 -8.72
C LYS A 99 7.17 14.59 -9.45
N ALA A 100 6.07 13.84 -9.32
CA ALA A 100 5.88 12.56 -10.01
C ALA A 100 5.91 12.71 -11.54
N VAL A 101 5.24 13.72 -12.10
CA VAL A 101 5.26 14.02 -13.54
C VAL A 101 6.68 14.31 -14.02
N ARG A 102 7.42 15.19 -13.31
CA ARG A 102 8.80 15.53 -13.63
C ARG A 102 9.70 14.30 -13.58
N TYR A 103 9.55 13.48 -12.54
CA TYR A 103 10.31 12.26 -12.37
C TYR A 103 10.09 11.30 -13.56
N CYS A 104 8.83 10.99 -13.90
CA CYS A 104 8.48 10.14 -15.05
C CYS A 104 9.08 10.67 -16.38
N GLN A 105 9.09 11.99 -16.58
CA GLN A 105 9.70 12.61 -17.76
C GLN A 105 11.22 12.46 -17.80
N GLN A 106 11.90 12.65 -16.66
CA GLN A 106 13.36 12.53 -16.55
C GLN A 106 13.83 11.11 -16.83
N VAL A 107 13.16 10.12 -16.25
CA VAL A 107 13.52 8.70 -16.42
C VAL A 107 12.94 8.08 -17.69
N ARG A 108 12.07 8.81 -18.41
CA ARG A 108 11.36 8.38 -19.63
C ARG A 108 10.60 7.08 -19.44
N GLN A 109 10.05 6.89 -18.24
CA GLN A 109 9.18 5.77 -17.92
C GLN A 109 7.87 6.32 -17.37
N TYR A 110 6.77 5.81 -17.92
CA TYR A 110 5.44 5.99 -17.37
C TYR A 110 5.01 4.63 -16.85
N SER A 111 4.24 4.59 -15.77
CA SER A 111 3.87 3.32 -15.16
C SER A 111 2.82 2.57 -16.00
N VAL A 112 3.18 2.07 -17.17
CA VAL A 112 2.41 1.07 -17.94
C VAL A 112 3.39 0.11 -18.57
N SER A 113 3.33 -1.16 -18.17
CA SER A 113 4.22 -2.21 -18.65
C SER A 113 3.56 -3.07 -19.73
N PRO A 114 4.34 -3.79 -20.58
CA PRO A 114 3.81 -4.81 -21.49
C PRO A 114 2.93 -5.85 -20.78
N GLY A 115 3.23 -6.17 -19.52
CA GLY A 115 2.43 -7.07 -18.69
C GLY A 115 1.04 -6.53 -18.35
N ASN A 116 0.87 -5.21 -18.25
CA ASN A 116 -0.42 -4.56 -18.04
C ASN A 116 -1.29 -4.63 -19.30
N PHE A 117 -0.70 -4.36 -20.47
CA PHE A 117 -1.38 -4.51 -21.75
C PHE A 117 -1.84 -5.96 -21.98
N ALA A 118 -0.97 -6.94 -21.70
CA ALA A 118 -1.33 -8.35 -21.75
C ALA A 118 -2.40 -8.75 -20.71
N GLY A 119 -2.52 -7.98 -19.62
CA GLY A 119 -3.55 -8.12 -18.59
C GLY A 119 -4.88 -7.43 -18.93
N GLY A 120 -4.99 -6.76 -20.09
CA GLY A 120 -6.23 -6.15 -20.56
C GLY A 120 -6.40 -4.66 -20.23
N LEU A 121 -5.36 -3.98 -19.75
CA LEU A 121 -5.35 -2.51 -19.66
C LEU A 121 -4.99 -1.92 -21.02
N THR A 122 -5.84 -1.05 -21.57
CA THR A 122 -5.68 -0.53 -22.94
C THR A 122 -5.15 0.89 -22.99
N THR A 123 -5.38 1.69 -21.95
CA THR A 123 -4.93 3.08 -21.87
C THR A 123 -4.27 3.43 -20.54
N ILE A 124 -3.53 4.55 -20.51
CA ILE A 124 -2.98 5.09 -19.27
C ILE A 124 -4.11 5.57 -18.35
N GLU A 125 -5.17 6.14 -18.91
CA GLU A 125 -6.31 6.65 -18.16
C GLU A 125 -7.03 5.53 -17.38
N GLU A 126 -7.21 4.36 -18.01
CA GLU A 126 -7.79 3.18 -17.36
C GLU A 126 -6.94 2.73 -16.17
N LYS A 127 -5.61 2.66 -16.35
CA LYS A 127 -4.70 2.28 -15.28
C LYS A 127 -4.70 3.32 -14.17
N SER A 128 -4.59 4.60 -14.50
CA SER A 128 -4.54 5.68 -13.53
C SER A 128 -5.82 5.76 -12.70
N MET A 129 -6.98 5.67 -13.34
CA MET A 129 -8.27 5.66 -12.63
C MET A 129 -8.40 4.43 -11.73
N GLY A 130 -8.01 3.26 -12.25
CA GLY A 130 -7.99 2.03 -11.48
C GLY A 130 -7.05 2.11 -10.28
N ALA A 131 -5.85 2.67 -10.44
CA ALA A 131 -4.89 2.88 -9.37
C ALA A 131 -5.48 3.80 -8.30
N PHE A 132 -6.02 4.95 -8.69
CA PHE A 132 -6.59 5.93 -7.77
C PHE A 132 -7.80 5.39 -6.98
N ALA A 133 -8.60 4.48 -7.55
CA ALA A 133 -9.76 3.89 -6.89
C ALA A 133 -9.43 3.21 -5.55
N LYS A 134 -8.18 2.76 -5.33
CA LYS A 134 -7.76 2.16 -4.05
C LYS A 134 -7.83 3.11 -2.87
N SER A 135 -7.78 4.42 -3.14
CA SER A 135 -7.84 5.45 -2.11
C SER A 135 -9.26 5.74 -1.61
N GLY A 136 -10.29 5.06 -2.14
CA GLY A 136 -11.68 5.21 -1.70
C GLY A 136 -12.28 6.56 -2.10
N SER A 137 -13.11 7.13 -1.22
CA SER A 137 -13.83 8.39 -1.44
C SER A 137 -13.53 9.46 -0.38
N ARG A 138 -12.98 9.10 0.78
CA ARG A 138 -12.75 10.07 1.87
C ARG A 138 -11.72 11.16 1.52
N PRO A 139 -11.81 12.35 2.14
CA PRO A 139 -10.86 13.43 1.87
C PRO A 139 -9.43 13.04 2.24
N ILE A 140 -8.49 13.33 1.33
CA ILE A 140 -7.06 13.10 1.51
C ILE A 140 -6.49 14.19 2.42
N GLN A 141 -5.95 13.77 3.56
CA GLN A 141 -5.54 14.66 4.65
C GLN A 141 -4.23 15.40 4.38
N GLY A 142 -3.42 14.87 3.47
CA GLY A 142 -2.15 15.43 3.07
C GLY A 142 -1.27 14.39 2.39
N VAL A 143 0.00 14.73 2.26
CA VAL A 143 1.04 13.85 1.72
C VAL A 143 2.07 13.56 2.81
N ILE A 144 2.41 12.29 2.99
CA ILE A 144 3.52 11.83 3.83
C ILE A 144 4.67 11.33 2.95
N ARG A 145 5.84 11.29 3.55
CA ARG A 145 7.07 10.75 2.96
C ARG A 145 7.33 9.32 3.40
N VAL A 146 8.23 8.63 2.70
CA VAL A 146 8.75 7.33 3.13
C VAL A 146 9.39 7.50 4.52
N ALA A 147 9.11 6.55 5.41
CA ALA A 147 9.49 6.59 6.82
C ALA A 147 8.89 7.76 7.63
N GLN A 148 7.90 8.48 7.11
CA GLN A 148 7.14 9.48 7.85
C GLN A 148 5.79 8.92 8.27
N SER A 149 5.48 8.96 9.56
CA SER A 149 4.17 8.53 10.05
C SER A 149 3.08 9.57 9.77
N PRO A 150 1.84 9.15 9.43
CA PRO A 150 0.70 10.05 9.43
C PRO A 150 0.55 10.77 10.78
N PRO A 151 0.43 12.12 10.81
CA PRO A 151 0.38 12.87 12.06
C PRO A 151 -0.94 12.72 12.82
N ARG A 152 -1.98 12.17 12.17
CA ARG A 152 -3.32 11.94 12.73
C ARG A 152 -4.10 10.96 11.85
N PRO A 153 -5.19 10.36 12.36
CA PRO A 153 -6.06 9.48 11.58
C PRO A 153 -6.62 10.11 10.31
N GLY A 154 -6.97 9.26 9.35
CA GLY A 154 -7.52 9.64 8.05
C GLY A 154 -6.82 8.98 6.87
N LEU A 155 -7.13 9.46 5.67
CA LEU A 155 -6.54 8.98 4.41
C LEU A 155 -5.33 9.82 4.01
N TRP A 156 -4.20 9.18 3.74
CA TRP A 156 -2.94 9.82 3.37
C TRP A 156 -2.37 9.25 2.09
N LEU A 157 -1.84 10.13 1.24
CA LEU A 157 -0.99 9.73 0.12
C LEU A 157 0.45 9.64 0.63
N MET A 158 1.14 8.54 0.39
CA MET A 158 2.59 8.46 0.54
C MET A 158 3.26 8.81 -0.79
N ASP A 159 4.10 9.85 -0.77
CA ASP A 159 4.99 10.18 -1.87
C ASP A 159 6.26 9.34 -1.74
N SER A 160 6.32 8.27 -2.53
CA SER A 160 7.47 7.37 -2.61
C SER A 160 8.45 7.73 -3.74
N VAL A 161 8.22 8.85 -4.44
CA VAL A 161 9.13 9.39 -5.46
C VAL A 161 10.36 10.02 -4.77
N PRO A 162 11.59 9.80 -5.26
CA PRO A 162 12.76 10.45 -4.70
C PRO A 162 12.76 11.96 -4.96
N ASP A 163 13.25 12.74 -4.00
CA ASP A 163 13.58 14.15 -4.18
C ASP A 163 14.82 14.31 -5.10
N ASP A 164 14.96 15.49 -5.71
CA ASP A 164 16.09 15.80 -6.59
C ASP A 164 17.42 15.62 -5.84
N HIS A 165 18.34 14.81 -6.40
CA HIS A 165 19.61 14.46 -5.76
C HIS A 165 20.72 14.25 -6.80
N PHE A 166 21.96 14.57 -6.43
CA PHE A 166 23.10 14.65 -7.35
C PHE A 166 23.61 13.28 -7.88
N MET A 167 23.38 12.17 -7.16
CA MET A 167 23.68 10.81 -7.63
C MET A 167 22.41 9.97 -7.76
N GLN A 168 21.86 9.88 -8.97
CA GLN A 168 20.81 8.91 -9.27
C GLN A 168 21.45 7.52 -9.43
N PHE A 169 21.52 6.73 -8.36
CA PHE A 169 21.94 5.32 -8.42
C PHE A 169 20.83 4.48 -9.06
N GLY A 170 20.71 4.57 -10.38
CA GLY A 170 19.63 3.94 -11.14
C GLY A 170 18.34 4.75 -11.10
N TYR A 171 17.37 4.31 -11.90
CA TYR A 171 16.00 4.83 -11.87
C TYR A 171 15.21 4.04 -10.83
N THR A 172 14.58 4.72 -9.87
CA THR A 172 13.60 4.09 -8.97
C THR A 172 12.32 3.84 -9.78
N ASN A 173 12.10 2.60 -10.20
CA ASN A 173 10.81 2.17 -10.73
C ASN A 173 10.06 1.52 -9.57
N PRO A 174 8.77 1.84 -9.33
CA PRO A 174 8.00 1.17 -8.29
C PRO A 174 8.15 -0.34 -8.43
N ASN A 175 8.66 -0.95 -7.37
CA ASN A 175 8.71 -2.39 -7.21
C ASN A 175 7.75 -2.73 -6.08
N ASP A 176 6.85 -3.68 -6.33
CA ASP A 176 5.86 -4.18 -5.39
C ASP A 176 6.44 -4.38 -3.97
N THR A 177 7.63 -4.98 -3.88
CA THR A 177 8.29 -5.30 -2.60
C THR A 177 8.90 -4.07 -1.92
N GLU A 178 9.31 -3.07 -2.71
CA GLU A 178 9.79 -1.78 -2.21
C GLU A 178 8.63 -0.97 -1.61
N GLY A 179 7.52 -0.85 -2.35
CA GLY A 179 6.33 -0.11 -1.89
C GLY A 179 5.77 -0.68 -0.58
N ILE A 180 5.69 -2.01 -0.46
CA ILE A 180 5.31 -2.66 0.80
C ILE A 180 6.23 -2.21 1.96
N MET A 181 7.55 -2.10 1.75
CA MET A 181 8.46 -1.63 2.80
C MET A 181 8.28 -0.13 3.10
N ASP A 182 8.00 0.69 2.09
CA ASP A 182 7.72 2.11 2.27
C ASP A 182 6.47 2.31 3.14
N LEU A 183 5.38 1.63 2.83
CA LEU A 183 4.14 1.65 3.61
C LEU A 183 4.37 1.21 5.06
N ILE A 184 5.14 0.13 5.27
CA ILE A 184 5.49 -0.36 6.61
C ILE A 184 6.36 0.66 7.34
N SER A 185 7.30 1.30 6.66
CA SER A 185 8.16 2.35 7.23
C SER A 185 7.35 3.58 7.68
N GLY A 186 6.25 3.89 6.98
CA GLY A 186 5.28 4.92 7.37
C GLY A 186 4.31 4.48 8.47
N GLY A 187 4.49 3.29 9.05
CA GLY A 187 3.71 2.80 10.19
C GLY A 187 2.55 1.86 9.84
N SER A 188 2.42 1.41 8.59
CA SER A 188 1.39 0.42 8.23
C SER A 188 1.60 -0.89 9.00
N GLN A 189 0.58 -1.28 9.76
CA GLN A 189 0.55 -2.51 10.54
C GLN A 189 0.09 -3.70 9.69
N ILE A 190 -0.68 -3.46 8.64
CA ILE A 190 -1.12 -4.42 7.62
C ILE A 190 -0.99 -3.73 6.27
N VAL A 191 -0.57 -4.48 5.25
CA VAL A 191 -0.56 -4.00 3.87
C VAL A 191 -1.50 -4.84 3.02
N LEU A 192 -2.42 -4.18 2.33
CA LEU A 192 -3.24 -4.77 1.29
C LEU A 192 -2.47 -4.73 -0.03
N PHE A 193 -2.44 -5.84 -0.75
CA PHE A 193 -1.70 -5.96 -1.99
C PHE A 193 -2.61 -6.41 -3.12
N VAL A 194 -2.92 -5.51 -4.04
CA VAL A 194 -3.82 -5.80 -5.15
C VAL A 194 -3.03 -6.36 -6.34
N THR A 195 -3.39 -7.55 -6.81
CA THR A 195 -2.74 -8.19 -7.96
C THR A 195 -3.72 -8.92 -8.87
N GLY A 196 -3.62 -8.69 -10.18
CA GLY A 196 -4.37 -9.43 -11.20
C GLY A 196 -3.63 -10.68 -11.70
N ARG A 197 -2.30 -10.68 -11.56
CA ARG A 197 -1.41 -11.67 -12.18
C ARG A 197 -0.89 -12.75 -11.22
N GLY A 198 -1.31 -12.73 -9.97
CA GLY A 198 -1.00 -13.79 -9.00
C GLY A 198 0.42 -13.69 -8.44
N SER A 199 0.79 -12.53 -7.91
CA SER A 199 2.09 -12.39 -7.24
C SER A 199 2.22 -13.32 -6.02
N VAL A 200 3.41 -13.90 -5.83
CA VAL A 200 3.73 -14.79 -4.71
C VAL A 200 4.56 -14.11 -3.63
N ILE A 201 4.67 -12.78 -3.64
CA ILE A 201 5.43 -12.03 -2.64
C ILE A 201 4.75 -12.07 -1.26
N GLY A 202 5.56 -11.93 -0.22
CA GLY A 202 5.12 -11.68 1.15
C GLY A 202 5.80 -10.45 1.75
N SER A 203 5.92 -10.44 3.07
CA SER A 203 6.56 -9.37 3.83
C SER A 203 7.20 -9.96 5.09
N PRO A 204 8.42 -9.55 5.46
CA PRO A 204 9.08 -10.05 6.66
C PRO A 204 8.66 -9.32 7.95
N ILE A 205 7.95 -8.20 7.87
CA ILE A 205 7.68 -7.31 9.03
C ILE A 205 6.19 -7.28 9.39
N ALA A 206 5.33 -6.95 8.43
CA ALA A 206 3.90 -6.78 8.64
C ALA A 206 3.10 -7.75 7.75
N PRO A 207 1.92 -8.23 8.20
CA PRO A 207 1.05 -9.06 7.39
C PRO A 207 0.72 -8.42 6.03
N LEU A 208 0.83 -9.22 4.98
CA LEU A 208 0.45 -8.86 3.62
C LEU A 208 -0.83 -9.63 3.25
N ILE A 209 -1.91 -8.94 2.91
CA ILE A 209 -3.17 -9.55 2.47
C ILE A 209 -3.28 -9.36 0.95
N LYS A 210 -3.24 -10.45 0.20
CA LYS A 210 -3.32 -10.44 -1.26
C LYS A 210 -4.78 -10.42 -1.72
N VAL A 211 -5.13 -9.38 -2.47
CA VAL A 211 -6.47 -9.14 -3.04
C VAL A 211 -6.38 -9.27 -4.55
N THR A 212 -7.28 -10.05 -5.16
CA THR A 212 -7.36 -10.13 -6.62
C THR A 212 -8.76 -9.82 -7.12
N GLY A 213 -8.86 -8.99 -8.18
CA GLY A 213 -10.11 -8.78 -8.91
C GLY A 213 -10.44 -9.91 -9.89
N ASN A 214 -9.54 -10.88 -10.04
CA ASN A 214 -9.62 -11.92 -11.06
C ASN A 214 -9.93 -13.28 -10.41
N SER A 215 -11.21 -13.68 -10.40
CA SER A 215 -11.64 -14.94 -9.79
C SER A 215 -11.07 -16.19 -10.48
N GLN A 216 -10.52 -16.08 -11.71
CA GLN A 216 -9.76 -17.19 -12.31
C GLN A 216 -8.38 -17.32 -11.67
N THR A 217 -7.68 -16.19 -11.47
CA THR A 217 -6.42 -16.14 -10.72
C THR A 217 -6.63 -16.65 -9.30
N TYR A 218 -7.66 -16.16 -8.60
CA TYR A 218 -8.00 -16.63 -7.25
C TYR A 218 -8.15 -18.14 -7.18
N ARG A 219 -8.97 -18.74 -8.05
CA ARG A 219 -9.20 -20.20 -8.04
C ARG A 219 -7.95 -21.03 -8.35
N ARG A 220 -7.07 -20.52 -9.22
CA ARG A 220 -5.81 -21.20 -9.56
C ARG A 220 -4.74 -21.06 -8.48
N MET A 221 -4.82 -20.00 -7.70
CA MET A 221 -3.83 -19.61 -6.68
C MET A 221 -4.51 -19.42 -5.32
N ILE A 222 -5.48 -20.28 -5.00
CA ILE A 222 -6.29 -20.13 -3.79
C ILE A 222 -5.45 -20.31 -2.53
N GLU A 223 -4.33 -21.02 -2.59
CA GLU A 223 -3.39 -21.14 -1.47
C GLU A 223 -2.56 -19.86 -1.26
N ASP A 224 -2.48 -19.00 -2.28
CA ASP A 224 -1.67 -17.77 -2.29
C ASP A 224 -2.48 -16.48 -2.13
N MET A 225 -3.75 -16.46 -2.55
CA MET A 225 -4.60 -15.26 -2.61
C MET A 225 -5.59 -15.22 -1.46
N ASP A 226 -5.55 -14.19 -0.62
CA ASP A 226 -6.40 -14.09 0.56
C ASP A 226 -7.86 -13.76 0.21
N PHE A 227 -8.08 -12.87 -0.77
CA PHE A 227 -9.40 -12.33 -1.08
C PHE A 227 -9.74 -12.30 -2.59
N ASP A 228 -10.96 -12.74 -2.94
CA ASP A 228 -11.52 -12.69 -4.30
C ASP A 228 -12.51 -11.53 -4.46
N ALA A 229 -12.02 -10.38 -4.93
CA ALA A 229 -12.85 -9.23 -5.27
C ALA A 229 -13.61 -9.42 -6.60
N GLY A 230 -13.20 -10.39 -7.44
CA GLY A 230 -13.83 -10.66 -8.73
C GLY A 230 -15.28 -11.14 -8.61
N ARG A 231 -15.70 -11.61 -7.43
CA ARG A 231 -17.10 -11.93 -7.09
C ARG A 231 -18.07 -10.76 -7.26
N ILE A 232 -17.56 -9.52 -7.27
CA ILE A 232 -18.38 -8.33 -7.60
C ILE A 232 -18.72 -8.31 -9.09
N LEU A 233 -17.76 -8.67 -9.95
CA LEU A 233 -17.94 -8.65 -11.40
C LEU A 233 -18.91 -9.74 -11.86
N SER A 234 -18.97 -10.87 -11.15
CA SER A 234 -19.97 -11.92 -11.39
C SER A 234 -21.35 -11.59 -10.80
N GLY A 235 -21.48 -10.55 -9.98
CA GLY A 235 -22.71 -10.20 -9.26
C GLY A 235 -23.02 -11.10 -8.06
N GLU A 236 -22.05 -11.92 -7.62
CA GLU A 236 -22.19 -12.74 -6.40
C GLU A 236 -22.17 -11.90 -5.12
N LEU A 237 -21.44 -10.77 -5.15
CA LEU A 237 -21.38 -9.80 -4.06
C LEU A 237 -21.65 -8.39 -4.58
N THR A 238 -22.26 -7.55 -3.74
CA THR A 238 -22.20 -6.10 -3.91
C THR A 238 -20.85 -5.55 -3.45
N MET A 239 -20.51 -4.33 -3.88
CA MET A 239 -19.32 -3.63 -3.39
C MET A 239 -19.31 -3.53 -1.86
N ASP A 240 -20.47 -3.23 -1.26
CA ASP A 240 -20.57 -3.09 0.18
C ASP A 240 -20.29 -4.40 0.91
N GLN A 241 -20.87 -5.51 0.44
CA GLN A 241 -20.65 -6.84 1.01
C GLN A 241 -19.19 -7.27 0.89
N ALA A 242 -18.57 -7.07 -0.27
CA ALA A 242 -17.18 -7.42 -0.48
C ALA A 242 -16.23 -6.62 0.43
N ALA A 243 -16.48 -5.34 0.62
CA ALA A 243 -15.68 -4.54 1.54
C ALA A 243 -15.93 -4.94 3.01
N ASP A 244 -17.11 -5.51 3.36
CA ASP A 244 -17.40 -5.98 4.72
C ASP A 244 -16.66 -7.30 4.97
N GLU A 245 -16.67 -8.22 3.99
CA GLU A 245 -15.87 -9.44 4.03
C GLU A 245 -14.36 -9.12 4.11
N LEU A 246 -13.87 -8.10 3.37
CA LEU A 246 -12.48 -7.67 3.45
C LEU A 246 -12.14 -7.06 4.82
N LEU A 247 -13.04 -6.23 5.38
CA LEU A 247 -12.88 -5.68 6.74
C LEU A 247 -12.78 -6.81 7.78
N GLU A 248 -13.66 -7.81 7.71
CA GLU A 248 -13.60 -8.97 8.61
C GLU A 248 -12.28 -9.73 8.48
N LEU A 249 -11.78 -9.95 7.27
CA LEU A 249 -10.48 -10.56 7.03
C LEU A 249 -9.35 -9.74 7.66
N VAL A 250 -9.33 -8.43 7.47
CA VAL A 250 -8.34 -7.53 8.08
C VAL A 250 -8.39 -7.62 9.60
N VAL A 251 -9.58 -7.64 10.20
CA VAL A 251 -9.75 -7.77 11.66
C VAL A 251 -9.23 -9.11 12.18
N ARG A 252 -9.47 -10.21 11.47
CA ARG A 252 -8.91 -11.53 11.83
C ARG A 252 -7.39 -11.53 11.78
N VAL A 253 -6.81 -10.95 10.72
CA VAL A 253 -5.35 -10.83 10.58
C VAL A 253 -4.75 -9.94 11.68
N ALA A 254 -5.36 -8.79 11.96
CA ALA A 254 -4.97 -7.92 13.07
C ALA A 254 -5.05 -8.63 14.43
N SER A 255 -5.98 -9.59 14.58
CA SER A 255 -6.13 -10.42 15.77
C SER A 255 -5.10 -11.57 15.85
N GLY A 256 -4.29 -11.76 14.82
CA GLY A 256 -3.20 -12.74 14.77
C GLY A 256 -3.47 -13.99 13.95
N GLU A 257 -4.53 -14.02 13.14
CA GLU A 257 -4.66 -15.00 12.06
C GLU A 257 -3.56 -14.74 11.01
N PRO A 258 -2.69 -15.70 10.67
CA PRO A 258 -1.68 -15.48 9.63
C PRO A 258 -2.34 -15.25 8.27
N SER A 259 -1.85 -14.28 7.49
CA SER A 259 -2.21 -14.21 6.08
C SER A 259 -1.62 -15.39 5.29
N LYS A 260 -2.13 -15.67 4.09
CA LYS A 260 -1.60 -16.76 3.25
C LYS A 260 -0.11 -16.63 2.97
N PRO A 261 0.45 -15.48 2.57
CA PRO A 261 1.89 -15.37 2.39
C PRO A 261 2.68 -15.59 3.70
N GLU A 262 2.16 -15.15 4.86
CA GLU A 262 2.80 -15.46 6.15
C GLU A 262 2.80 -16.96 6.46
N ALA A 263 1.68 -17.63 6.24
CA ALA A 263 1.53 -19.07 6.45
C ALA A 263 2.44 -19.90 5.53
N LEU A 264 2.67 -19.44 4.30
CA LEU A 264 3.59 -20.03 3.34
C LEU A 264 5.07 -19.68 3.62
N GLY A 265 5.34 -18.72 4.51
CA GLY A 265 6.68 -18.31 4.89
C GLY A 265 7.34 -17.34 3.91
N HIS A 266 6.56 -16.66 3.07
CA HIS A 266 7.04 -15.60 2.18
C HIS A 266 7.55 -14.40 2.96
N ARG A 267 8.78 -13.96 2.67
CA ARG A 267 9.52 -12.94 3.42
C ARG A 267 10.36 -12.06 2.52
N GLU A 268 9.93 -11.90 1.27
CA GLU A 268 10.62 -11.06 0.30
C GLU A 268 10.57 -9.61 0.79
N TYR A 269 11.71 -8.93 0.74
CA TYR A 269 11.81 -7.51 1.02
C TYR A 269 12.91 -6.90 0.18
N PHE A 270 12.77 -5.62 -0.09
CA PHE A 270 13.76 -4.83 -0.77
C PHE A 270 13.72 -3.41 -0.22
N VAL A 271 14.88 -2.88 0.17
CA VAL A 271 15.02 -1.50 0.65
C VAL A 271 15.94 -0.81 -0.33
N MET A 272 15.40 0.14 -1.09
CA MET A 272 16.19 0.93 -2.03
C MET A 272 16.70 2.21 -1.36
N TYR A 273 17.75 2.81 -1.94
CA TYR A 273 18.11 4.17 -1.63
C TYR A 273 17.04 5.13 -2.15
N LYS A 274 16.22 5.68 -1.25
CA LYS A 274 15.32 6.79 -1.54
C LYS A 274 15.86 8.05 -0.88
N HIS A 275 16.32 8.98 -1.71
CA HIS A 275 16.62 10.32 -1.23
C HIS A 275 15.31 11.05 -1.03
N GLN A 276 14.92 11.26 0.22
CA GLN A 276 13.91 12.24 0.58
C GLN A 276 14.58 13.22 1.49
N ASP A 277 14.40 14.52 1.25
CA ASP A 277 14.96 15.61 2.02
C ASP A 277 14.61 15.39 3.49
N THR A 278 15.53 14.78 4.21
CA THR A 278 15.26 14.15 5.48
C THR A 278 15.36 15.24 6.54
N PRO A 279 14.47 15.24 7.56
CA PRO A 279 14.74 16.01 8.77
C PRO A 279 16.15 15.66 9.29
N PRO A 280 16.85 16.60 9.94
CA PRO A 280 18.17 16.33 10.51
C PRO A 280 18.15 15.06 11.36
N LEU A 281 19.24 14.26 11.33
CA LEU A 281 19.38 13.06 12.18
C LEU A 281 19.19 13.34 13.68
N GLU A 282 19.31 14.60 14.08
CA GLU A 282 19.04 15.12 15.43
C GLU A 282 17.57 14.92 15.87
N VAL A 283 16.63 14.81 14.93
CA VAL A 283 15.19 14.61 15.20
C VAL A 283 14.88 13.13 15.55
N GLY A 284 15.82 12.21 15.32
CA GLY A 284 15.70 10.78 15.63
C GLY A 284 14.85 9.98 14.63
N CYS A 285 14.94 8.64 14.68
CA CYS A 285 14.25 7.70 13.77
C CYS A 285 12.71 7.62 13.95
N ARG A 286 12.06 8.66 14.48
CA ARG A 286 10.61 8.71 14.74
C ARG A 286 9.92 9.88 14.03
N ALA A 287 10.37 10.19 12.82
CA ALA A 287 9.72 11.20 11.99
C ALA A 287 8.40 10.68 11.39
#